data_AF-A0A7X8G059-F1
#
_entry.id   AF-A0A7X8G059-F1
#
_cell.length_a   1.000
_cell.length_b   1.000
_cell.length_c   1.000
_cell.angle_alpha   90.00
_cell.angle_beta   90.00
_cell.angle_gamma   90.00
#
_symmetry.space_group_name_H-M   'P 1'
#
loop_
_entity.id
_entity.type
_entity.pdbx_description
1 polymer ?
#
loop_
_entity_poly.entity_id
_entity_poly.type
_entity_poly.pdbx_seq_one_letter_code
_entity_poly.pdbx_strand_id
1 'polypeptide(L)'
;MLDINNKEMLEKYSSAITLSDMEIFIFPEIMYSVVLSNIMSDIIWEWKKDPWFKNIDKMNSYRKILRIKQYIMDNFVFNLDLDTWGLTTKEKELDRFNNFIDLDILSRSNALFGYEGDKYYFDIDIRQHFGLDKYDGNIIPYWKTETIEAMQAFRYKEGYNIGAGECVSFATLYAAALFVIGEIPLEDIFLLGTPLHSQNFVMVNDGIVTNNRRIVTKNMWFNGTEMSFKAKRAIQNENVTFITNNTGYIHIAYDNMTIEKESYKVFEKTLIEFLKIDINFEILANFLRQNVDLQKYFQFKCDYNGKSRYIKAEDLYNYEKNSIIKLGQSNQCELIKSIDEDNFYVTEIKSRTNLSDLDIFFKNNKINLKKESDLNLLKSQFNFENVDEIMEKLVEFCEIVPSLPNLSEKKYVESKKIDIKIGMTREEIINYLESIREENITADLAFYAFRDMSKVDYTPFIKANFERNPVSIDRTNHLDINNIYEMLKNMENMSIYKEEYRLAQADEVYNFYRGDGFEKLLFLLNVALNRDNNIKYNISLNGDIVTLDIENQGKYEFKTAKKIDFEKFNNIK
;
A
#
# COMPACT_ATOMS: atom_id res chain seq x y z
N MET A 1 12.31 8.70 22.94
CA MET A 1 13.70 8.25 22.74
C MET A 1 14.56 9.25 21.94
N LEU A 2 13.98 10.32 21.38
CA LEU A 2 14.70 11.32 20.57
C LEU A 2 15.88 11.98 21.29
N ASP A 3 17.06 11.97 20.65
CA ASP A 3 18.14 12.93 20.90
C ASP A 3 18.21 13.91 19.72
N ILE A 4 17.83 15.16 19.95
CA ILE A 4 17.78 16.21 18.92
C ILE A 4 19.17 16.56 18.34
N ASN A 5 20.25 16.23 19.05
CA ASN A 5 21.60 16.46 18.57
C ASN A 5 22.09 15.35 17.64
N ASN A 6 21.42 14.19 17.64
CA ASN A 6 21.69 13.10 16.73
C ASN A 6 20.96 13.35 15.40
N LYS A 7 21.73 13.67 14.35
CA LYS A 7 21.20 13.98 13.02
C LYS A 7 20.34 12.85 12.42
N GLU A 8 20.74 11.59 12.60
CA GLU A 8 19.99 10.44 12.08
C GLU A 8 18.65 10.30 12.80
N MET A 9 18.63 10.47 14.13
CA MET A 9 17.38 10.43 14.89
C MET A 9 16.48 11.60 14.51
N LEU A 10 17.01 12.82 14.45
CA LEU A 10 16.21 13.97 14.03
C LEU A 10 15.65 13.78 12.61
N GLU A 11 16.42 13.20 11.70
CA GLU A 11 15.94 12.87 10.35
C GLU A 11 14.82 11.84 10.38
N LYS A 12 14.99 10.71 11.09
CA LYS A 12 13.97 9.66 11.25
C LYS A 12 12.68 10.20 11.87
N TYR A 13 12.77 10.95 12.96
CA TYR A 13 11.60 11.46 13.67
C TYR A 13 10.87 12.54 12.86
N SER A 14 11.61 13.38 12.17
CA SER A 14 11.00 14.39 11.29
C SER A 14 10.36 13.71 10.07
N SER A 15 10.93 12.60 9.59
CA SER A 15 10.35 11.75 8.54
C SER A 15 9.06 11.08 8.98
N ALA A 16 8.90 10.76 10.27
CA ALA A 16 7.63 10.32 10.82
C ALA A 16 6.54 11.41 10.83
N ILE A 17 6.88 12.68 10.59
CA ILE A 17 5.90 13.77 10.39
C ILE A 17 5.48 13.88 8.92
N THR A 18 6.46 13.86 8.00
CA THR A 18 6.24 14.10 6.57
C THR A 18 5.75 12.89 5.81
N LEU A 19 6.18 11.70 6.24
CA LEU A 19 5.72 10.42 5.73
C LEU A 19 5.89 10.29 4.21
N SER A 20 6.99 10.76 3.65
CA SER A 20 7.25 10.52 2.22
C SER A 20 7.40 9.01 1.97
N ASP A 21 7.07 8.55 0.76
CA ASP A 21 7.25 7.13 0.42
C ASP A 21 8.72 6.75 0.59
N MET A 22 9.65 7.60 0.17
CA MET A 22 11.08 7.36 0.37
C MET A 22 11.44 7.20 1.85
N GLU A 23 10.90 8.07 2.71
CA GLU A 23 11.14 8.04 4.14
C GLU A 23 10.69 6.73 4.78
N ILE A 24 9.57 6.16 4.33
CA ILE A 24 9.04 4.89 4.85
C ILE A 24 9.90 3.71 4.42
N PHE A 25 10.40 3.72 3.18
CA PHE A 25 11.31 2.69 2.69
C PHE A 25 12.71 2.78 3.31
N ILE A 26 13.12 3.97 3.75
CA ILE A 26 14.39 4.20 4.44
C ILE A 26 14.26 3.86 5.93
N PHE A 27 13.17 4.28 6.58
CA PHE A 27 12.95 4.03 8.00
C PHE A 27 11.75 3.09 8.19
N PRO A 28 11.96 1.76 8.11
CA PRO A 28 10.87 0.77 8.10
C PRO A 28 9.98 0.80 9.34
N GLU A 29 10.47 1.33 10.47
CA GLU A 29 9.66 1.55 11.68
C GLU A 29 8.48 2.51 11.43
N ILE A 30 8.63 3.46 10.50
CA ILE A 30 7.59 4.46 10.18
C ILE A 30 6.36 3.77 9.59
N MET A 31 6.51 2.73 8.75
CA MET A 31 5.37 2.03 8.14
C MET A 31 4.35 1.58 9.19
N TYR A 32 4.83 0.88 10.23
CA TYR A 32 3.95 0.40 11.29
C TYR A 32 3.53 1.53 12.25
N SER A 33 4.35 2.58 12.38
CA SER A 33 3.99 3.79 13.14
C SER A 33 2.77 4.49 12.54
N VAL A 34 2.62 4.49 11.21
CA VAL A 34 1.42 5.03 10.52
C VAL A 34 0.19 4.15 10.77
N VAL A 35 0.35 2.82 10.82
CA VAL A 35 -0.74 1.91 11.24
C VAL A 35 -1.24 2.28 12.64
N LEU A 36 -0.31 2.45 13.59
CA LEU A 36 -0.65 2.86 14.95
C LEU A 36 -1.28 4.25 15.00
N SER A 37 -0.76 5.23 14.24
CA SER A 37 -1.37 6.56 14.11
C SER A 37 -2.82 6.48 13.64
N ASN A 38 -3.10 5.66 12.62
CA ASN A 38 -4.47 5.43 12.14
C ASN A 38 -5.34 4.70 13.19
N ILE A 39 -4.79 3.77 13.97
CA ILE A 39 -5.52 3.14 15.10
C ILE A 39 -5.82 4.16 16.21
N MET A 40 -4.92 5.11 16.46
CA MET A 40 -5.13 6.20 17.44
C MET A 40 -6.08 7.28 16.93
N SER A 41 -6.30 7.41 15.62
CA SER A 41 -7.25 8.36 15.04
C SER A 41 -8.69 8.03 15.41
N ASP A 42 -9.47 9.03 15.85
CA ASP A 42 -10.90 8.88 16.16
C ASP A 42 -11.73 8.46 14.93
N ILE A 43 -11.30 8.85 13.73
CA ILE A 43 -12.01 8.63 12.46
C ILE A 43 -12.41 7.15 12.27
N ILE A 44 -11.47 6.22 12.44
CA ILE A 44 -11.76 4.79 12.22
C ILE A 44 -12.72 4.29 13.31
N TRP A 45 -12.61 4.77 14.55
CA TRP A 45 -13.54 4.41 15.61
C TRP A 45 -14.95 4.97 15.38
N GLU A 46 -15.08 6.14 14.75
CA GLU A 46 -16.36 6.68 14.33
C GLU A 46 -17.06 5.74 13.31
N TRP A 47 -16.30 5.02 12.47
CA TRP A 47 -16.88 4.05 11.53
C TRP A 47 -17.64 2.92 12.24
N LYS A 48 -17.30 2.55 13.47
CA LYS A 48 -18.08 1.56 14.25
C LYS A 48 -19.55 1.97 14.42
N LYS A 49 -19.83 3.27 14.39
CA LYS A 49 -21.17 3.85 14.54
C LYS A 49 -21.91 3.94 13.20
N ASP A 50 -21.22 3.73 12.08
CA ASP A 50 -21.84 3.82 10.75
C ASP A 50 -22.82 2.65 10.52
N PRO A 51 -24.03 2.89 10.00
CA PRO A 51 -25.00 1.84 9.68
C PRO A 51 -24.43 0.77 8.74
N TRP A 52 -23.45 1.11 7.90
CA TRP A 52 -22.71 0.17 7.08
C TRP A 52 -22.05 -0.93 7.90
N PHE A 53 -21.66 -0.72 9.16
CA PHE A 53 -21.02 -1.77 9.97
C PHE A 53 -21.97 -2.47 10.94
N LYS A 54 -23.28 -2.23 10.84
CA LYS A 54 -24.30 -2.89 11.66
C LYS A 54 -24.22 -4.42 11.53
N ASN A 55 -24.16 -5.12 12.67
CA ASN A 55 -24.04 -6.58 12.80
C ASN A 55 -22.75 -7.17 12.19
N ILE A 56 -21.68 -6.39 12.01
CA ILE A 56 -20.41 -6.91 11.49
C ILE A 56 -19.82 -8.01 12.40
N ASP A 57 -20.06 -7.93 13.70
CA ASP A 57 -19.70 -8.92 14.73
C ASP A 57 -20.25 -10.33 14.45
N LYS A 58 -21.41 -10.42 13.78
CA LYS A 58 -22.05 -11.71 13.44
C LYS A 58 -21.49 -12.34 12.17
N MET A 59 -20.55 -11.69 11.49
CA MET A 59 -19.99 -12.14 10.23
C MET A 59 -18.71 -12.93 10.45
N ASN A 60 -18.46 -13.93 9.59
CA ASN A 60 -17.14 -14.55 9.51
C ASN A 60 -16.08 -13.53 9.02
N SER A 61 -14.82 -13.80 9.33
CA SER A 61 -13.71 -12.88 9.06
C SER A 61 -13.62 -12.47 7.59
N TYR A 62 -13.84 -13.38 6.64
CA TYR A 62 -13.84 -13.06 5.20
C TYR A 62 -14.92 -12.02 4.83
N ARG A 63 -16.14 -12.19 5.34
CA ARG A 63 -17.23 -11.22 5.11
C ARG A 63 -16.96 -9.89 5.79
N LYS A 64 -16.34 -9.87 6.98
CA LYS A 64 -15.90 -8.63 7.63
C LYS A 64 -14.92 -7.86 6.73
N ILE A 65 -13.89 -8.55 6.23
CA ILE A 65 -12.87 -7.97 5.32
C ILE A 65 -13.51 -7.40 4.05
N LEU A 66 -14.41 -8.14 3.40
CA LEU A 66 -15.12 -7.66 2.21
C LEU A 66 -15.92 -6.38 2.48
N ARG A 67 -16.57 -6.31 3.64
CA ARG A 67 -17.40 -5.16 4.04
C ARG A 67 -16.55 -3.93 4.34
N ILE A 68 -15.41 -4.11 5.00
CA ILE A 68 -14.41 -3.05 5.24
C ILE A 68 -13.83 -2.56 3.91
N LYS A 69 -13.41 -3.48 3.03
CA LYS A 69 -12.92 -3.15 1.69
C LYS A 69 -13.93 -2.30 0.92
N GLN A 70 -15.20 -2.70 0.90
CA GLN A 70 -16.22 -1.94 0.18
C GLN A 70 -16.41 -0.55 0.78
N TYR A 71 -16.45 -0.42 2.11
CA TYR A 71 -16.53 0.88 2.77
C TYR A 71 -15.36 1.79 2.41
N ILE A 72 -14.13 1.27 2.43
CA ILE A 72 -12.93 2.00 2.01
C ILE A 72 -13.06 2.43 0.54
N MET A 73 -13.50 1.54 -0.35
CA MET A 73 -13.66 1.87 -1.78
C MET A 73 -14.70 2.94 -2.06
N ASP A 74 -15.75 3.01 -1.25
CA ASP A 74 -16.85 3.96 -1.42
C ASP A 74 -16.50 5.35 -0.85
N ASN A 75 -15.54 5.41 0.09
CA ASN A 75 -15.13 6.64 0.77
C ASN A 75 -13.76 7.17 0.36
N PHE A 76 -12.94 6.35 -0.32
CA PHE A 76 -11.59 6.71 -0.74
C PHE A 76 -11.28 6.28 -2.17
N VAL A 77 -10.66 7.17 -2.94
CA VAL A 77 -10.07 6.87 -4.26
C VAL A 77 -8.56 6.70 -4.17
N PHE A 78 -8.00 5.98 -5.14
CA PHE A 78 -6.55 5.92 -5.29
C PHE A 78 -6.05 7.23 -5.89
N ASN A 79 -5.14 7.92 -5.18
CA ASN A 79 -4.54 9.17 -5.64
C ASN A 79 -3.44 8.86 -6.67
N LEU A 80 -3.56 9.43 -7.86
CA LEU A 80 -2.56 9.38 -8.94
C LEU A 80 -2.07 10.78 -9.32
N ASP A 81 -2.51 11.81 -8.61
CA ASP A 81 -2.10 13.19 -8.84
C ASP A 81 -0.71 13.44 -8.24
N LEU A 82 0.30 13.22 -9.09
CA LEU A 82 1.72 13.39 -8.77
C LEU A 82 2.08 14.82 -8.32
N ASP A 83 1.26 15.82 -8.64
CA ASP A 83 1.51 17.21 -8.27
C ASP A 83 0.95 17.55 -6.89
N THR A 84 0.19 16.65 -6.26
CA THR A 84 -0.46 16.91 -4.95
C THR A 84 0.57 17.32 -3.92
N TRP A 85 1.68 16.60 -3.83
CA TRP A 85 2.71 16.81 -2.82
C TRP A 85 3.96 17.51 -3.38
N GLY A 86 3.86 17.98 -4.63
CA GLY A 86 4.89 18.75 -5.31
C GLY A 86 6.02 17.89 -5.85
N LEU A 87 7.11 18.57 -6.21
CA LEU A 87 8.28 17.95 -6.84
C LEU A 87 9.53 18.17 -5.99
N THR A 88 10.49 17.25 -6.11
CA THR A 88 11.84 17.34 -5.56
C THR A 88 12.86 16.93 -6.64
N THR A 89 14.14 16.89 -6.29
CA THR A 89 15.20 16.39 -7.19
C THR A 89 15.86 15.15 -6.60
N LYS A 90 16.33 14.23 -7.46
CA LYS A 90 17.05 13.04 -7.00
C LYS A 90 18.29 13.43 -6.20
N GLU A 91 19.03 14.43 -6.68
CA GLU A 91 20.20 14.98 -5.99
C GLU A 91 19.87 15.43 -4.56
N LYS A 92 18.79 16.21 -4.37
CA LYS A 92 18.39 16.71 -3.05
C LYS A 92 18.05 15.57 -2.09
N GLU A 93 17.30 14.57 -2.53
CA GLU A 93 16.95 13.42 -1.66
C GLU A 93 18.16 12.49 -1.44
N LEU A 94 19.03 12.29 -2.43
CA LEU A 94 20.27 11.52 -2.24
C LEU A 94 21.19 12.20 -1.23
N ASP A 95 21.38 13.52 -1.33
CA ASP A 95 22.20 14.28 -0.38
C ASP A 95 21.64 14.24 1.04
N ARG A 96 20.31 14.21 1.17
CA ARG A 96 19.64 14.06 2.45
C ARG A 96 19.89 12.70 3.08
N PHE A 97 19.93 11.62 2.29
CA PHE A 97 20.01 10.25 2.82
C PHE A 97 21.40 9.61 2.75
N ASN A 98 22.37 10.21 2.07
CA ASN A 98 23.72 9.67 1.88
C ASN A 98 24.48 9.31 3.18
N ASN A 99 24.14 9.97 4.28
CA ASN A 99 24.77 9.75 5.59
C ASN A 99 24.08 8.63 6.39
N PHE A 100 22.92 8.13 5.94
CA PHE A 100 22.08 7.19 6.69
C PHE A 100 21.92 5.84 5.98
N ILE A 101 22.07 5.81 4.65
CA ILE A 101 22.05 4.57 3.86
C ILE A 101 23.21 4.57 2.86
N ASP A 102 23.80 3.39 2.69
CA ASP A 102 24.74 3.10 1.62
C ASP A 102 24.11 3.34 0.24
N LEU A 103 24.70 4.24 -0.55
CA LEU A 103 24.26 4.59 -1.90
C LEU A 103 24.24 3.39 -2.84
N ASP A 104 25.07 2.37 -2.62
CA ASP A 104 25.04 1.13 -3.39
C ASP A 104 23.80 0.29 -3.07
N ILE A 105 23.23 0.44 -1.87
CA ILE A 105 21.97 -0.20 -1.47
C ILE A 105 20.78 0.62 -1.97
N LEU A 106 20.84 1.96 -1.90
CA LEU A 106 19.81 2.84 -2.47
C LEU A 106 19.69 2.69 -3.99
N SER A 107 20.81 2.59 -4.71
CA SER A 107 20.81 2.40 -6.17
C SER A 107 20.29 1.03 -6.60
N ARG A 108 20.46 -0.01 -5.76
CA ARG A 108 19.84 -1.34 -5.95
C ARG A 108 18.35 -1.35 -5.57
N SER A 109 17.92 -0.44 -4.70
CA SER A 109 16.51 -0.17 -4.42
C SER A 109 15.92 0.70 -5.52
N ASN A 110 15.73 0.10 -6.71
CA ASN A 110 15.23 0.68 -7.96
C ASN A 110 13.95 1.53 -7.81
N ALA A 111 13.24 1.46 -6.68
CA ALA A 111 12.03 2.21 -6.38
C ALA A 111 12.22 3.74 -6.30
N LEU A 112 13.34 4.19 -5.73
CA LEU A 112 13.42 5.52 -5.14
C LEU A 112 13.94 6.59 -6.11
N PHE A 113 14.68 6.21 -7.16
CA PHE A 113 15.45 7.19 -7.96
C PHE A 113 15.37 6.99 -9.49
N GLY A 114 14.37 6.25 -9.96
CA GLY A 114 14.18 5.93 -11.38
C GLY A 114 14.05 4.44 -11.55
N TYR A 115 12.82 4.00 -11.77
CA TYR A 115 12.47 2.58 -11.84
C TYR A 115 13.07 1.92 -13.09
N GLU A 116 13.94 0.93 -12.88
CA GLU A 116 14.47 -0.03 -13.88
C GLU A 116 14.01 -1.48 -13.64
N GLY A 117 12.87 -1.69 -12.98
CA GLY A 117 12.35 -3.02 -12.61
C GLY A 117 11.69 -3.82 -13.77
N ASP A 118 10.69 -4.65 -13.45
CA ASP A 118 10.08 -5.62 -14.36
C ASP A 118 9.78 -5.04 -15.77
N LYS A 119 10.42 -5.64 -16.80
CA LYS A 119 10.32 -5.27 -18.23
C LYS A 119 8.89 -5.16 -18.76
N TYR A 120 7.93 -5.86 -18.17
CA TYR A 120 6.52 -5.73 -18.57
C TYR A 120 5.91 -4.37 -18.20
N TYR A 121 6.37 -3.74 -17.11
CA TYR A 121 5.95 -2.38 -16.78
C TYR A 121 6.59 -1.35 -17.73
N PHE A 122 7.76 -1.66 -18.29
CA PHE A 122 8.29 -0.93 -19.45
C PHE A 122 7.44 -1.13 -20.71
N ASP A 123 6.91 -2.34 -20.94
CA ASP A 123 6.02 -2.63 -22.06
C ASP A 123 4.63 -1.94 -21.93
N ILE A 124 4.21 -1.56 -20.73
CA ILE A 124 2.98 -0.76 -20.47
C ILE A 124 3.26 0.76 -20.50
N ASP A 125 4.52 1.16 -20.65
CA ASP A 125 4.96 2.56 -20.52
C ASP A 125 4.48 3.18 -19.21
N ILE A 126 4.93 2.63 -18.07
CA ILE A 126 4.58 3.16 -16.75
C ILE A 126 4.88 4.66 -16.61
N ARG A 127 5.89 5.18 -17.31
CA ARG A 127 6.20 6.61 -17.24
C ARG A 127 5.08 7.41 -17.85
N GLN A 128 4.55 7.00 -19.00
CA GLN A 128 3.35 7.60 -19.57
C GLN A 128 2.12 7.35 -18.68
N HIS A 129 1.95 6.14 -18.16
CA HIS A 129 0.79 5.74 -17.34
C HIS A 129 0.66 6.55 -16.06
N PHE A 130 1.78 6.78 -15.36
CA PHE A 130 1.82 7.62 -14.16
C PHE A 130 2.04 9.10 -14.49
N GLY A 131 2.29 9.47 -15.74
CA GLY A 131 2.54 10.86 -16.14
C GLY A 131 3.95 11.37 -15.77
N LEU A 132 4.88 10.47 -15.48
CA LEU A 132 6.28 10.77 -15.18
C LEU A 132 7.04 11.36 -16.38
N ASP A 133 6.57 11.12 -17.61
CA ASP A 133 7.15 11.73 -18.81
C ASP A 133 7.02 13.25 -18.87
N LYS A 134 6.20 13.84 -18.01
CA LYS A 134 6.12 15.30 -17.86
C LYS A 134 7.37 15.89 -17.19
N TYR A 135 8.18 15.06 -16.53
CA TYR A 135 9.36 15.51 -15.78
C TYR A 135 10.64 14.98 -16.43
N ASP A 136 11.49 15.92 -16.87
CA ASP A 136 12.78 15.62 -17.48
C ASP A 136 13.88 15.41 -16.44
N GLY A 137 14.76 14.43 -16.70
CA GLY A 137 16.06 14.30 -16.02
C GLY A 137 16.00 14.00 -14.52
N ASN A 138 16.32 15.02 -13.70
CA ASN A 138 16.59 14.91 -12.25
C ASN A 138 15.37 15.23 -11.37
N ILE A 139 14.27 15.71 -11.96
CA ILE A 139 13.05 16.06 -11.22
C ILE A 139 12.21 14.81 -10.99
N ILE A 140 11.73 14.64 -9.77
CA ILE A 140 10.86 13.53 -9.37
C ILE A 140 9.69 14.05 -8.53
N PRO A 141 8.52 13.40 -8.60
CA PRO A 141 7.43 13.68 -7.68
C PRO A 141 7.83 13.44 -6.22
N TYR A 142 7.31 14.25 -5.31
CA TYR A 142 7.53 14.09 -3.86
C TYR A 142 6.36 13.32 -3.24
N TRP A 143 6.32 12.00 -3.42
CA TRP A 143 5.24 11.13 -2.92
C TRP A 143 5.15 11.13 -1.40
N LYS A 144 3.93 11.27 -0.88
CA LYS A 144 3.64 11.22 0.57
C LYS A 144 2.57 10.19 0.87
N THR A 145 2.86 9.40 1.88
CA THR A 145 1.88 8.59 2.59
C THR A 145 1.03 9.46 3.51
N GLU A 146 -0.28 9.33 3.38
CA GLU A 146 -1.25 10.09 4.14
C GLU A 146 -1.76 9.32 5.36
N THR A 147 -1.81 10.01 6.50
CA THR A 147 -2.63 9.58 7.64
C THR A 147 -4.12 9.67 7.29
N ILE A 148 -4.98 8.96 8.02
CA ILE A 148 -6.42 8.94 7.73
C ILE A 148 -7.06 10.34 7.74
N GLU A 149 -6.55 11.28 8.53
CA GLU A 149 -6.99 12.69 8.51
C GLU A 149 -6.69 13.36 7.17
N ALA A 150 -5.45 13.24 6.68
CA ALA A 150 -5.06 13.76 5.37
C ALA A 150 -5.80 13.04 4.24
N MET A 151 -5.99 11.73 4.32
CA MET A 151 -6.77 10.98 3.35
C MET A 151 -8.22 11.50 3.26
N GLN A 152 -8.86 11.78 4.39
CA GLN A 152 -10.21 12.37 4.40
C GLN A 152 -10.25 13.80 3.87
N ALA A 153 -9.19 14.57 4.08
CA ALA A 153 -9.15 15.98 3.69
C ALA A 153 -9.16 16.19 2.17
N PHE A 154 -8.81 15.18 1.38
CA PHE A 154 -8.91 15.23 -0.09
C PHE A 154 -10.30 15.65 -0.59
N ARG A 155 -11.38 15.37 0.14
CA ARG A 155 -12.74 15.87 -0.23
C ARG A 155 -12.86 17.40 -0.32
N TYR A 156 -11.87 18.14 0.21
CA TYR A 156 -11.79 19.59 0.13
C TYR A 156 -10.88 20.09 -1.00
N LYS A 157 -10.07 19.19 -1.60
CA LYS A 157 -9.22 19.51 -2.75
C LYS A 157 -10.07 19.54 -4.02
N GLU A 158 -9.82 20.52 -4.88
CA GLU A 158 -10.50 20.61 -6.17
C GLU A 158 -10.32 19.31 -6.98
N GLY A 159 -11.39 18.83 -7.62
CA GLY A 159 -11.40 17.59 -8.39
C GLY A 159 -11.71 16.32 -7.59
N TYR A 160 -11.79 16.41 -6.26
CA TYR A 160 -12.09 15.28 -5.38
C TYR A 160 -13.45 15.45 -4.69
N ASN A 161 -14.26 14.39 -4.69
CA ASN A 161 -15.57 14.37 -4.02
C ASN A 161 -15.59 13.52 -2.74
N ILE A 162 -14.58 12.68 -2.58
CA ILE A 162 -14.40 11.77 -1.44
C ILE A 162 -12.92 11.80 -1.03
N GLY A 163 -12.54 11.04 0.00
CA GLY A 163 -11.14 10.95 0.41
C GLY A 163 -10.27 10.34 -0.68
N ALA A 164 -8.95 10.46 -0.53
CA ALA A 164 -7.99 9.82 -1.42
C ALA A 164 -6.72 9.44 -0.67
N GLY A 165 -5.86 8.64 -1.29
CA GLY A 165 -4.50 8.41 -0.82
C GLY A 165 -3.71 7.48 -1.71
N GLU A 166 -2.43 7.35 -1.42
CA GLU A 166 -1.47 6.53 -2.16
C GLU A 166 -1.41 5.09 -1.63
N CYS A 167 -0.55 4.24 -2.22
CA CYS A 167 -0.60 2.80 -1.99
C CYS A 167 -0.25 2.41 -0.55
N VAL A 168 0.73 3.09 0.02
CA VAL A 168 1.13 2.96 1.42
C VAL A 168 0.00 3.40 2.36
N SER A 169 -0.67 4.52 2.03
CA SER A 169 -1.81 5.05 2.78
C SER A 169 -2.96 4.03 2.83
N PHE A 170 -3.27 3.38 1.70
CA PHE A 170 -4.24 2.28 1.69
C PHE A 170 -3.76 1.09 2.52
N ALA A 171 -2.51 0.65 2.39
CA ALA A 171 -2.00 -0.48 3.14
C ALA A 171 -2.15 -0.27 4.66
N THR A 172 -1.75 0.90 5.16
CA THR A 172 -1.85 1.25 6.59
C THR A 172 -3.31 1.45 7.04
N LEU A 173 -4.17 2.03 6.19
CA LEU A 173 -5.61 2.16 6.45
C LEU A 173 -6.29 0.80 6.57
N TYR A 174 -5.99 -0.15 5.67
CA TYR A 174 -6.52 -1.50 5.77
C TYR A 174 -6.08 -2.15 7.07
N ALA A 175 -4.79 -2.14 7.42
CA ALA A 175 -4.31 -2.74 8.66
C ALA A 175 -5.06 -2.20 9.90
N ALA A 176 -5.18 -0.87 10.00
CA ALA A 176 -5.89 -0.23 11.09
C ALA A 176 -7.39 -0.57 11.10
N ALA A 177 -8.07 -0.51 9.96
CA ALA A 177 -9.51 -0.82 9.87
C ALA A 177 -9.81 -2.31 10.12
N LEU A 178 -8.94 -3.22 9.65
CA LEU A 178 -9.07 -4.66 9.90
C LEU A 178 -8.94 -4.98 11.39
N PHE A 179 -8.05 -4.29 12.11
CA PHE A 179 -7.94 -4.41 13.55
C PHE A 179 -9.15 -3.79 14.27
N VAL A 180 -9.41 -2.50 14.04
CA VAL A 180 -10.43 -1.73 14.79
C VAL A 180 -11.85 -2.23 14.49
N ILE A 181 -12.19 -2.40 13.21
CA ILE A 181 -13.55 -2.76 12.74
C ILE A 181 -13.69 -4.26 12.50
N GLY A 182 -12.67 -4.88 11.91
CA GLY A 182 -12.69 -6.30 11.57
C GLY A 182 -12.45 -7.22 12.76
N GLU A 183 -11.91 -6.69 13.86
CA GLU A 183 -11.46 -7.46 15.02
C GLU A 183 -10.51 -8.59 14.60
N ILE A 184 -9.62 -8.30 13.65
CA ILE A 184 -8.53 -9.19 13.26
C ILE A 184 -7.31 -8.83 14.12
N PRO A 185 -6.69 -9.81 14.81
CA PRO A 185 -5.52 -9.53 15.63
C PRO A 185 -4.37 -8.93 14.82
N LEU A 186 -3.57 -8.04 15.43
CA LEU A 186 -2.46 -7.40 14.73
C LEU A 186 -1.35 -8.40 14.35
N GLU A 187 -1.20 -9.48 15.12
CA GLU A 187 -0.31 -10.60 14.82
C GLU A 187 -0.66 -11.32 13.52
N ASP A 188 -1.91 -11.20 13.03
CA ASP A 188 -2.39 -11.82 11.80
C ASP A 188 -2.32 -10.88 10.58
N ILE A 189 -1.78 -9.66 10.73
CA ILE A 189 -1.71 -8.64 9.68
C ILE A 189 -0.26 -8.23 9.44
N PHE A 190 0.28 -8.62 8.28
CA PHE A 190 1.63 -8.28 7.84
C PHE A 190 1.57 -7.26 6.72
N LEU A 191 2.38 -6.21 6.80
CA LEU A 191 2.56 -5.24 5.73
C LEU A 191 3.82 -5.58 4.94
N LEU A 192 3.71 -5.56 3.62
CA LEU A 192 4.80 -5.83 2.69
C LEU A 192 4.98 -4.61 1.79
N GLY A 193 6.21 -4.11 1.71
CA GLY A 193 6.61 -3.07 0.76
C GLY A 193 7.48 -3.65 -0.34
N THR A 194 7.13 -3.39 -1.60
CA THR A 194 7.99 -3.58 -2.77
C THR A 194 8.21 -2.23 -3.44
N PRO A 195 9.22 -2.09 -4.32
CA PRO A 195 9.45 -0.86 -5.08
C PRO A 195 8.24 -0.28 -5.81
N LEU A 196 7.29 -1.14 -6.19
CA LEU A 196 6.10 -0.76 -6.95
C LEU A 196 4.84 -0.61 -6.11
N HIS A 197 4.79 -1.28 -4.95
CA HIS A 197 3.53 -1.48 -4.27
C HIS A 197 3.69 -1.80 -2.79
N SER A 198 2.81 -1.22 -1.97
CA SER A 198 2.62 -1.61 -0.58
C SER A 198 1.28 -2.30 -0.38
N GLN A 199 1.28 -3.40 0.36
CA GLN A 199 0.12 -4.26 0.55
C GLN A 199 0.12 -4.95 1.92
N ASN A 200 -1.02 -5.52 2.31
CA ASN A 200 -1.15 -6.38 3.48
C ASN A 200 -1.29 -7.84 3.05
N PHE A 201 -0.68 -8.74 3.82
CA PHE A 201 -1.03 -10.15 3.86
C PHE A 201 -1.71 -10.44 5.20
N VAL A 202 -2.95 -10.91 5.14
CA VAL A 202 -3.81 -11.17 6.30
C VAL A 202 -3.98 -12.68 6.44
N MET A 203 -3.55 -13.23 7.57
CA MET A 203 -3.53 -14.68 7.85
C MET A 203 -4.90 -15.20 8.31
N VAL A 204 -5.93 -14.96 7.49
CA VAL A 204 -7.29 -15.43 7.72
C VAL A 204 -7.66 -16.46 6.65
N ASN A 205 -8.24 -17.59 7.08
CA ASN A 205 -8.48 -18.76 6.22
C ASN A 205 -7.17 -19.21 5.53
N ASP A 206 -7.16 -19.33 4.21
CA ASP A 206 -5.98 -19.67 3.41
C ASP A 206 -5.05 -18.47 3.13
N GLY A 207 -5.36 -17.28 3.67
CA GLY A 207 -4.64 -16.03 3.40
C GLY A 207 -5.39 -15.09 2.45
N ILE A 208 -5.25 -13.78 2.68
CA ILE A 208 -5.83 -12.70 1.88
C ILE A 208 -4.80 -11.60 1.66
N VAL A 209 -4.64 -11.16 0.42
CA VAL A 209 -3.80 -9.99 0.08
C VAL A 209 -4.69 -8.78 -0.17
N THR A 210 -4.38 -7.62 0.41
CA THR A 210 -5.00 -6.34 0.03
C THR A 210 -4.16 -5.67 -1.05
N ASN A 211 -4.76 -5.12 -2.10
CA ASN A 211 -4.05 -4.34 -3.13
C ASN A 211 -4.87 -3.10 -3.45
N ASN A 212 -4.48 -1.93 -2.90
CA ASN A 212 -5.22 -0.67 -3.02
C ASN A 212 -6.74 -0.86 -2.88
N ARG A 213 -7.47 -0.85 -4.00
CA ARG A 213 -8.93 -0.95 -4.01
C ARG A 213 -9.46 -2.39 -4.05
N ARG A 214 -8.63 -3.41 -3.79
CA ARG A 214 -8.97 -4.83 -3.97
C ARG A 214 -8.52 -5.68 -2.80
N ILE A 215 -9.19 -6.81 -2.65
CA ILE A 215 -8.69 -7.95 -1.85
C ILE A 215 -8.63 -9.17 -2.76
N VAL A 216 -7.62 -10.00 -2.57
CA VAL A 216 -7.38 -11.19 -3.38
C VAL A 216 -7.25 -12.38 -2.46
N THR A 217 -8.16 -13.34 -2.61
CA THR A 217 -8.09 -14.64 -1.93
C THR A 217 -7.23 -15.59 -2.75
N LYS A 218 -6.85 -16.72 -2.15
CA LYS A 218 -6.12 -17.79 -2.84
C LYS A 218 -6.82 -18.25 -4.12
N ASN A 219 -8.12 -18.47 -4.08
CA ASN A 219 -8.89 -18.84 -5.28
C ASN A 219 -8.85 -17.76 -6.38
N MET A 220 -8.91 -16.48 -5.99
CA MET A 220 -8.78 -15.37 -6.94
C MET A 220 -7.36 -15.27 -7.53
N TRP A 221 -6.35 -15.64 -6.76
CA TRP A 221 -4.93 -15.64 -7.16
C TRP A 221 -4.67 -16.59 -8.34
N PHE A 222 -5.36 -17.73 -8.38
CA PHE A 222 -5.21 -18.78 -9.39
C PHE A 222 -6.39 -18.91 -10.36
N ASN A 223 -7.22 -17.88 -10.52
CA ASN A 223 -8.42 -17.93 -11.40
C ASN A 223 -8.13 -17.69 -12.89
N GLY A 224 -6.88 -17.37 -13.25
CA GLY A 224 -6.45 -17.19 -14.64
C GLY A 224 -6.92 -15.90 -15.30
N THR A 225 -7.38 -14.91 -14.51
CA THR A 225 -7.77 -13.60 -15.04
C THR A 225 -6.54 -12.71 -15.25
N GLU A 226 -6.59 -11.81 -16.24
CA GLU A 226 -5.54 -10.80 -16.47
C GLU A 226 -5.23 -9.99 -15.20
N MET A 227 -6.27 -9.70 -14.41
CA MET A 227 -6.13 -9.02 -13.13
C MET A 227 -5.32 -9.83 -12.11
N SER A 228 -5.59 -11.12 -11.95
CA SER A 228 -4.80 -12.00 -11.07
C SER A 228 -3.36 -12.11 -11.56
N PHE A 229 -3.14 -12.13 -12.87
CA PHE A 229 -1.81 -12.14 -13.45
C PHE A 229 -1.01 -10.89 -13.08
N LYS A 230 -1.59 -9.68 -13.28
CA LYS A 230 -0.94 -8.42 -12.88
C LYS A 230 -0.61 -8.37 -11.38
N ALA A 231 -1.51 -8.82 -10.53
CA ALA A 231 -1.27 -8.87 -9.08
C ALA A 231 -0.13 -9.83 -8.69
N LYS A 232 -0.01 -10.98 -9.37
CA LYS A 232 1.04 -11.98 -9.14
C LYS A 232 2.44 -11.46 -9.46
N ARG A 233 2.58 -10.69 -10.54
CA ARG A 233 3.88 -10.18 -11.00
C ARG A 233 4.64 -9.41 -9.92
N ALA A 234 3.95 -8.58 -9.15
CA ALA A 234 4.57 -7.77 -8.10
C ALA A 234 5.23 -8.58 -7.00
N ILE A 235 4.77 -9.80 -6.70
CA ILE A 235 5.41 -10.68 -5.70
C ILE A 235 6.40 -11.67 -6.34
N GLN A 236 6.23 -11.96 -7.63
CA GLN A 236 7.08 -12.88 -8.41
C GLN A 236 8.40 -12.23 -8.86
N ASN A 237 8.31 -10.99 -9.35
CA ASN A 237 9.40 -10.36 -10.10
C ASN A 237 10.11 -9.26 -9.31
N GLU A 238 9.53 -8.81 -8.19
CA GLU A 238 10.12 -7.77 -7.34
C GLU A 238 10.64 -8.36 -6.04
N ASN A 239 11.70 -7.75 -5.52
CA ASN A 239 12.15 -8.01 -4.17
C ASN A 239 11.21 -7.33 -3.18
N VAL A 240 10.71 -8.10 -2.21
CA VAL A 240 10.02 -7.53 -1.06
C VAL A 240 11.06 -6.79 -0.21
N THR A 241 11.02 -5.47 -0.24
CA THR A 241 12.01 -4.59 0.38
C THR A 241 11.96 -4.68 1.90
N PHE A 242 10.75 -4.69 2.46
CA PHE A 242 10.56 -4.87 3.90
C PHE A 242 9.25 -5.57 4.22
N ILE A 243 9.22 -6.15 5.42
CA ILE A 243 8.05 -6.79 6.01
C ILE A 243 7.94 -6.31 7.45
N THR A 244 6.75 -5.92 7.87
CA THR A 244 6.51 -5.44 9.23
C THR A 244 5.16 -5.88 9.79
N ASN A 245 5.11 -6.11 11.10
CA ASN A 245 3.90 -6.31 11.90
C ASN A 245 4.09 -5.73 13.31
N ASN A 246 3.19 -6.06 14.24
CA ASN A 246 3.25 -5.59 15.64
C ASN A 246 4.48 -6.05 16.43
N THR A 247 5.24 -7.03 15.93
CA THR A 247 6.46 -7.52 16.59
C THR A 247 7.72 -6.81 16.10
N GLY A 248 7.68 -6.11 14.96
CA GLY A 248 8.82 -5.35 14.43
C GLY A 248 8.89 -5.37 12.91
N TYR A 249 10.11 -5.21 12.37
CA TYR A 249 10.37 -5.23 10.93
C TYR A 249 11.58 -6.09 10.55
N ILE A 250 11.64 -6.48 9.28
CA ILE A 250 12.82 -7.00 8.57
C ILE A 250 12.93 -6.28 7.23
N HIS A 251 14.15 -5.95 6.83
CA HIS A 251 14.43 -5.11 5.66
C HIS A 251 15.61 -5.66 4.87
N ILE A 252 15.60 -5.58 3.53
CA ILE A 252 16.70 -6.09 2.69
C ILE A 252 18.00 -5.31 2.91
N ALA A 253 17.93 -3.99 3.02
CA ALA A 253 19.08 -3.07 3.15
C ALA A 253 19.85 -3.19 4.47
N TYR A 254 19.20 -3.56 5.57
CA TYR A 254 19.77 -3.45 6.90
C TYR A 254 20.18 -4.80 7.46
N ASP A 255 21.31 -4.84 8.16
CA ASP A 255 21.77 -6.02 8.89
C ASP A 255 20.82 -6.40 10.03
N ASN A 256 20.29 -5.41 10.73
CA ASN A 256 19.48 -5.60 11.91
C ASN A 256 18.00 -5.78 11.56
N MET A 257 17.33 -6.65 12.31
CA MET A 257 15.88 -6.82 12.29
C MET A 257 15.33 -6.81 13.71
N THR A 258 14.09 -6.37 13.87
CA THR A 258 13.38 -6.36 15.17
C THR A 258 12.19 -7.32 15.20
N ILE A 259 11.68 -7.74 14.03
CA ILE A 259 10.57 -8.69 13.96
C ILE A 259 10.90 -9.99 14.67
N GLU A 260 9.95 -10.52 15.45
CA GLU A 260 10.14 -11.79 16.16
C GLU A 260 10.36 -12.93 15.14
N LYS A 261 11.41 -13.74 15.36
CA LYS A 261 11.78 -14.82 14.42
C LYS A 261 10.65 -15.81 14.17
N GLU A 262 9.91 -16.19 15.22
CA GLU A 262 8.78 -17.12 15.08
C GLU A 262 7.60 -16.46 14.34
N SER A 263 7.33 -15.18 14.58
CA SER A 263 6.33 -14.42 13.83
C SER A 263 6.67 -14.39 12.33
N TYR A 264 7.92 -14.13 11.98
CA TYR A 264 8.37 -14.13 10.58
C TYR A 264 8.25 -15.52 9.93
N LYS A 265 8.66 -16.58 10.62
CA LYS A 265 8.58 -17.96 10.10
C LYS A 265 7.13 -18.40 9.84
N VAL A 266 6.22 -18.05 10.75
CA VAL A 266 4.78 -18.35 10.57
C VAL A 266 4.27 -17.60 9.34
N PHE A 267 4.55 -16.31 9.23
CA PHE A 267 4.20 -15.51 8.06
C PHE A 267 4.76 -16.11 6.76
N GLU A 268 6.06 -16.40 6.71
CA GLU A 268 6.74 -16.93 5.54
C GLU A 268 6.10 -18.24 5.09
N LYS A 269 5.88 -19.16 6.04
CA LYS A 269 5.22 -20.44 5.77
C LYS A 269 3.81 -20.22 5.21
N THR A 270 3.00 -19.39 5.87
CA THR A 270 1.60 -19.15 5.47
C THR A 270 1.52 -18.44 4.11
N LEU A 271 2.42 -17.49 3.83
CA LEU A 271 2.51 -16.84 2.52
C LEU A 271 2.92 -17.85 1.43
N ILE A 272 3.93 -18.67 1.68
CA ILE A 272 4.37 -19.72 0.74
C ILE A 272 3.24 -20.72 0.47
N GLU A 273 2.43 -21.07 1.47
CA GLU A 273 1.24 -21.91 1.31
C GLU A 273 0.12 -21.21 0.53
N PHE A 274 -0.10 -19.90 0.74
CA PHE A 274 -1.04 -19.09 -0.04
C PHE A 274 -0.64 -19.04 -1.53
N LEU A 275 0.65 -18.92 -1.81
CA LEU A 275 1.25 -18.83 -3.14
C LEU A 275 1.37 -20.18 -3.88
N LYS A 276 0.77 -21.24 -3.35
CA LYS A 276 0.78 -22.59 -3.96
C LYS A 276 -0.62 -23.16 -4.10
N ILE A 277 -0.89 -23.80 -5.23
CA ILE A 277 -2.15 -24.55 -5.43
C ILE A 277 -1.89 -25.92 -6.03
N ASP A 278 -2.65 -26.91 -5.55
CA ASP A 278 -2.64 -28.25 -6.15
C ASP A 278 -3.30 -28.20 -7.53
N ILE A 279 -2.66 -28.85 -8.51
CA ILE A 279 -3.22 -28.95 -9.86
C ILE A 279 -4.47 -29.86 -9.85
N ASN A 280 -5.51 -29.38 -10.52
CA ASN A 280 -6.69 -30.14 -10.88
C ASN A 280 -7.21 -29.61 -12.23
N PHE A 281 -8.35 -30.12 -12.70
CA PHE A 281 -8.91 -29.68 -13.97
C PHE A 281 -9.28 -28.19 -13.99
N GLU A 282 -9.82 -27.65 -12.89
CA GLU A 282 -10.14 -26.21 -12.78
C GLU A 282 -8.87 -25.35 -12.89
N ILE A 283 -7.80 -25.72 -12.19
CA ILE A 283 -6.51 -25.01 -12.24
C ILE A 283 -5.88 -25.10 -13.63
N LEU A 284 -5.95 -26.24 -14.31
CA LEU A 284 -5.53 -26.35 -15.71
C LEU A 284 -6.36 -25.44 -16.62
N ALA A 285 -7.68 -25.41 -16.44
CA ALA A 285 -8.55 -24.52 -17.21
C ALA A 285 -8.25 -23.04 -16.94
N ASN A 286 -7.92 -22.68 -15.70
CA ASN A 286 -7.49 -21.33 -15.32
C ASN A 286 -6.13 -20.96 -15.93
N PHE A 287 -5.18 -21.89 -15.95
CA PHE A 287 -3.89 -21.70 -16.60
C PHE A 287 -4.05 -21.40 -18.10
N LEU A 288 -4.88 -22.18 -18.81
CA LEU A 288 -5.16 -21.97 -20.24
C LEU A 288 -5.94 -20.68 -20.51
N ARG A 289 -6.76 -20.22 -19.57
CA ARG A 289 -7.43 -18.91 -19.64
C ARG A 289 -6.42 -17.75 -19.67
N GLN A 290 -5.36 -17.86 -18.87
CA GLN A 290 -4.29 -16.85 -18.81
C GLN A 290 -3.35 -16.95 -20.03
N ASN A 291 -3.16 -18.15 -20.59
CA ASN A 291 -2.20 -18.42 -21.66
C ASN A 291 -2.90 -18.71 -22.99
N VAL A 292 -3.44 -17.67 -23.62
CA VAL A 292 -4.27 -17.77 -24.83
C VAL A 292 -3.55 -18.51 -25.98
N ASP A 293 -2.25 -18.26 -26.15
CA ASP A 293 -1.46 -18.91 -27.22
C ASP A 293 -1.35 -20.43 -27.09
N LEU A 294 -1.61 -20.98 -25.89
CA LEU A 294 -1.59 -22.42 -25.63
C LEU A 294 -2.93 -23.10 -25.93
N GLN A 295 -4.03 -22.35 -26.03
CA GLN A 295 -5.36 -22.91 -26.27
C GLN A 295 -5.43 -23.71 -27.59
N LYS A 296 -4.62 -23.36 -28.58
CA LYS A 296 -4.52 -24.06 -29.88
C LYS A 296 -4.12 -25.53 -29.80
N TYR A 297 -3.55 -25.97 -28.68
CA TYR A 297 -3.18 -27.36 -28.45
C TYR A 297 -4.29 -28.20 -27.82
N PHE A 298 -5.45 -27.59 -27.54
CA PHE A 298 -6.54 -28.22 -26.81
C PHE A 298 -7.87 -28.20 -27.58
N GLN A 299 -8.70 -29.17 -27.26
CA GLN A 299 -10.09 -29.27 -27.69
C GLN A 299 -10.94 -29.80 -26.53
N PHE A 300 -12.26 -29.69 -26.64
CA PHE A 300 -13.19 -30.24 -25.66
C PHE A 300 -14.20 -31.15 -26.37
N LYS A 301 -14.38 -32.37 -25.85
CA LYS A 301 -15.40 -33.31 -26.32
C LYS A 301 -16.66 -33.21 -25.46
N CYS A 302 -17.81 -33.13 -26.11
CA CYS A 302 -19.12 -33.19 -25.49
C CYS A 302 -20.02 -34.22 -26.19
N ASP A 303 -21.04 -34.70 -25.48
CA ASP A 303 -22.08 -35.54 -26.07
C ASP A 303 -23.24 -34.67 -26.55
N TYR A 304 -23.63 -34.84 -27.80
CA TYR A 304 -24.80 -34.19 -28.38
C TYR A 304 -25.67 -35.24 -29.09
N ASN A 305 -26.85 -35.51 -28.54
CA ASN A 305 -27.78 -36.55 -29.01
C ASN A 305 -27.13 -37.94 -29.17
N GLY A 306 -26.28 -38.35 -28.22
CA GLY A 306 -25.59 -39.65 -28.22
C GLY A 306 -24.44 -39.74 -29.21
N LYS A 307 -24.02 -38.61 -29.80
CA LYS A 307 -22.86 -38.52 -30.69
C LYS A 307 -21.83 -37.57 -30.09
N SER A 308 -20.57 -37.98 -30.12
CA SER A 308 -19.46 -37.13 -29.70
C SER A 308 -19.28 -35.96 -30.66
N ARG A 309 -19.09 -34.77 -30.10
CA ARG A 309 -18.80 -33.52 -30.80
C ARG A 309 -17.59 -32.85 -30.16
N TYR A 310 -16.81 -32.14 -30.97
CA TYR A 310 -15.54 -31.57 -30.55
C TYR A 310 -15.52 -30.08 -30.85
N ILE A 311 -15.03 -29.26 -29.92
CA ILE A 311 -14.82 -27.83 -30.11
C ILE A 311 -13.36 -27.48 -29.80
N LYS A 312 -12.79 -26.55 -30.57
CA LYS A 312 -11.46 -26.01 -30.29
C LYS A 312 -11.48 -25.22 -28.98
N ALA A 313 -10.41 -25.30 -28.18
CA ALA A 313 -10.39 -24.59 -26.91
C ALA A 313 -10.41 -23.05 -27.09
N GLU A 314 -9.81 -22.50 -28.15
CA GLU A 314 -9.85 -21.04 -28.42
C GLU A 314 -11.29 -20.55 -28.56
N ASP A 315 -12.12 -21.31 -29.29
CA ASP A 315 -13.53 -20.98 -29.49
C ASP A 315 -14.31 -21.10 -28.17
N LEU A 316 -14.10 -22.18 -27.42
CA LEU A 316 -14.71 -22.39 -26.11
C LEU A 316 -14.39 -21.26 -25.11
N TYR A 317 -13.11 -20.85 -25.01
CA TYR A 317 -12.71 -19.72 -24.16
C TYR A 317 -13.24 -18.37 -24.66
N ASN A 318 -13.46 -18.20 -25.97
CA ASN A 318 -14.11 -17.01 -26.49
C ASN A 318 -15.59 -16.92 -26.07
N TYR A 319 -16.33 -18.03 -26.05
CA TYR A 319 -17.67 -18.08 -25.46
C TYR A 319 -17.64 -17.79 -23.96
N GLU A 320 -16.65 -18.33 -23.25
CA GLU A 320 -16.48 -18.13 -21.80
C GLU A 320 -16.31 -16.65 -21.41
N LYS A 321 -15.68 -15.82 -22.26
CA LYS A 321 -15.53 -14.37 -22.01
C LYS A 321 -16.87 -13.66 -21.82
N ASN A 322 -17.90 -14.12 -22.54
CA ASN A 322 -19.26 -13.57 -22.48
C ASN A 322 -20.19 -14.32 -21.52
N SER A 323 -19.66 -15.31 -20.78
CA SER A 323 -20.43 -16.13 -19.85
C SER A 323 -20.03 -15.87 -18.39
N ILE A 324 -21.02 -15.97 -17.51
CA ILE A 324 -20.80 -16.01 -16.05
C ILE A 324 -20.23 -17.36 -15.60
N ILE A 325 -20.37 -18.40 -16.44
CA ILE A 325 -19.89 -19.76 -16.17
C ILE A 325 -18.50 -19.91 -16.76
N LYS A 326 -17.56 -20.45 -15.97
CA LYS A 326 -16.18 -20.67 -16.40
C LYS A 326 -15.91 -22.15 -16.64
N LEU A 327 -15.07 -22.45 -17.63
CA LEU A 327 -14.59 -23.81 -17.87
C LEU A 327 -13.79 -24.29 -16.64
N GLY A 328 -13.99 -25.56 -16.25
CA GLY A 328 -13.42 -26.12 -15.04
C GLY A 328 -14.36 -26.07 -13.82
N GLN A 329 -15.43 -25.26 -13.86
CA GLN A 329 -16.43 -25.22 -12.80
C GLN A 329 -17.44 -26.38 -12.91
N SER A 330 -18.10 -26.70 -11.80
CA SER A 330 -19.08 -27.79 -11.71
C SER A 330 -20.26 -27.67 -12.69
N ASN A 331 -20.60 -26.45 -13.11
CA ASN A 331 -21.67 -26.14 -14.05
C ASN A 331 -21.19 -25.88 -15.50
N GLN A 332 -19.94 -26.24 -15.85
CA GLN A 332 -19.39 -26.03 -17.20
C GLN A 332 -20.24 -26.63 -18.33
N CYS A 333 -21.04 -27.66 -18.06
CA CYS A 333 -21.95 -28.24 -19.05
C CYS A 333 -22.96 -27.23 -19.60
N GLU A 334 -23.38 -26.25 -18.79
CA GLU A 334 -24.29 -25.18 -19.24
C GLU A 334 -23.58 -24.18 -20.16
N LEU A 335 -22.27 -23.92 -19.96
CA LEU A 335 -21.46 -23.15 -20.91
C LEU A 335 -21.44 -23.86 -22.27
N ILE A 336 -21.19 -25.16 -22.28
CA ILE A 336 -21.11 -25.95 -23.51
C ILE A 336 -22.45 -25.95 -24.27
N LYS A 337 -23.58 -26.11 -23.56
CA LYS A 337 -24.93 -26.07 -24.15
C LYS A 337 -25.29 -24.71 -24.78
N SER A 338 -24.65 -23.64 -24.35
CA SER A 338 -24.91 -22.29 -24.89
C SER A 338 -24.21 -22.00 -26.22
N ILE A 339 -23.33 -22.90 -26.66
CA ILE A 339 -22.53 -22.73 -27.88
C ILE A 339 -23.34 -23.19 -29.09
N ASP A 340 -23.31 -22.40 -30.15
CA ASP A 340 -23.95 -22.76 -31.43
C ASP A 340 -23.34 -24.03 -32.02
N GLU A 341 -24.21 -24.95 -32.46
CA GLU A 341 -23.88 -26.26 -33.03
C GLU A 341 -22.88 -26.15 -34.20
N ASP A 342 -22.92 -25.05 -34.96
CA ASP A 342 -22.03 -24.82 -36.11
C ASP A 342 -20.55 -24.69 -35.72
N ASN A 343 -20.24 -24.45 -34.44
CA ASN A 343 -18.86 -24.40 -33.93
C ASN A 343 -18.27 -25.79 -33.60
N PHE A 344 -19.09 -26.85 -33.69
CA PHE A 344 -18.65 -28.20 -33.34
C PHE A 344 -18.24 -29.03 -34.55
N TYR A 345 -17.12 -29.72 -34.40
CA TYR A 345 -16.62 -30.73 -35.31
C TYR A 345 -17.21 -32.11 -34.97
N VAL A 346 -17.50 -32.91 -35.99
CA VAL A 346 -18.06 -34.28 -35.85
C VAL A 346 -16.98 -35.30 -35.46
N THR A 347 -15.73 -34.98 -35.78
CA THR A 347 -14.57 -35.84 -35.51
C THR A 347 -13.55 -35.08 -34.69
N GLU A 348 -12.73 -35.83 -33.97
CA GLU A 348 -11.62 -35.28 -33.20
C GLU A 348 -10.67 -34.47 -34.10
N ILE A 349 -10.24 -33.31 -33.60
CA ILE A 349 -9.33 -32.43 -34.29
C ILE A 349 -7.91 -32.95 -34.05
N LYS A 350 -7.16 -33.20 -35.13
CA LYS A 350 -5.80 -33.75 -35.04
C LYS A 350 -4.85 -32.82 -34.26
N SER A 351 -3.88 -33.43 -33.58
CA SER A 351 -2.81 -32.74 -32.84
C SER A 351 -3.30 -31.85 -31.70
N ARG A 352 -4.45 -32.19 -31.09
CA ARG A 352 -5.02 -31.49 -29.94
C ARG A 352 -5.40 -32.46 -28.83
N THR A 353 -5.03 -32.11 -27.60
CA THR A 353 -5.39 -32.87 -26.40
C THR A 353 -6.82 -32.55 -25.98
N ASN A 354 -7.57 -33.57 -25.56
CA ASN A 354 -8.96 -33.41 -25.17
C ASN A 354 -9.10 -33.07 -23.67
N LEU A 355 -9.62 -31.89 -23.38
CA LEU A 355 -9.82 -31.39 -22.01
C LEU A 355 -10.83 -32.23 -21.22
N SER A 356 -11.82 -32.84 -21.86
CA SER A 356 -12.78 -33.72 -21.16
C SER A 356 -12.11 -34.97 -20.58
N ASP A 357 -11.09 -35.47 -21.27
CA ASP A 357 -10.36 -36.67 -20.85
C ASP A 357 -9.41 -36.31 -19.69
N LEU A 358 -8.84 -35.11 -19.72
CA LEU A 358 -8.08 -34.55 -18.60
C LEU A 358 -8.94 -34.30 -17.35
N ASP A 359 -10.19 -33.87 -17.50
CA ASP A 359 -11.15 -33.76 -16.39
C ASP A 359 -11.37 -35.12 -15.71
N ILE A 360 -11.60 -36.17 -16.51
CA ILE A 360 -11.73 -37.55 -16.01
C ILE A 360 -10.42 -38.01 -15.35
N PHE A 361 -9.28 -37.70 -15.95
CA PHE A 361 -7.97 -38.04 -15.39
C PHE A 361 -7.76 -37.43 -14.00
N PHE A 362 -8.02 -36.13 -13.81
CA PHE A 362 -7.87 -35.46 -12.52
C PHE A 362 -8.90 -35.91 -11.48
N LYS A 363 -10.08 -36.41 -11.89
CA LYS A 363 -11.04 -37.04 -10.98
C LYS A 363 -10.53 -38.37 -10.41
N ASN A 364 -9.72 -39.10 -11.18
CA ASN A 364 -9.21 -40.41 -10.80
C ASN A 364 -7.78 -40.39 -10.24
N ASN A 365 -7.04 -39.29 -10.41
CA ASN A 365 -5.64 -39.17 -10.03
C ASN A 365 -5.39 -37.87 -9.28
N LYS A 366 -4.68 -37.95 -8.14
CA LYS A 366 -4.16 -36.77 -7.44
C LYS A 366 -2.71 -36.55 -7.85
N ILE A 367 -2.44 -35.47 -8.58
CA ILE A 367 -1.12 -35.16 -9.15
C ILE A 367 -0.38 -34.18 -8.24
N ASN A 368 0.86 -34.50 -7.91
CA ASN A 368 1.79 -33.57 -7.29
C ASN A 368 2.89 -33.19 -8.30
N LEU A 369 2.87 -31.94 -8.77
CA LEU A 369 3.81 -31.45 -9.78
C LEU A 369 5.29 -31.46 -9.33
N LYS A 370 5.57 -31.63 -8.04
CA LYS A 370 6.94 -31.78 -7.51
C LYS A 370 7.51 -33.19 -7.65
N LYS A 371 6.65 -34.18 -7.90
CA LYS A 371 7.06 -35.56 -8.10
C LYS A 371 7.27 -35.82 -9.57
N GLU A 372 8.49 -36.19 -9.94
CA GLU A 372 8.84 -36.50 -11.33
C GLU A 372 7.95 -37.61 -11.93
N SER A 373 7.54 -38.60 -11.13
CA SER A 373 6.61 -39.65 -11.55
C SER A 373 5.24 -39.09 -11.95
N ASP A 374 4.69 -38.17 -11.15
CA ASP A 374 3.36 -37.60 -11.37
C ASP A 374 3.40 -36.59 -12.52
N LEU A 375 4.51 -35.85 -12.65
CA LEU A 375 4.76 -34.96 -13.79
C LEU A 375 4.83 -35.77 -15.10
N ASN A 376 5.57 -36.87 -15.14
CA ASN A 376 5.64 -37.75 -16.31
C ASN A 376 4.30 -38.40 -16.62
N LEU A 377 3.53 -38.78 -15.59
CA LEU A 377 2.17 -39.29 -15.75
C LEU A 377 1.26 -38.24 -16.41
N LEU A 378 1.29 -36.99 -15.94
CA LEU A 378 0.51 -35.91 -16.54
C LEU A 378 0.99 -35.59 -17.97
N LYS A 379 2.31 -35.54 -18.21
CA LYS A 379 2.90 -35.35 -19.55
C LYS A 379 2.38 -36.35 -20.57
N SER A 380 2.24 -37.63 -20.17
CA SER A 380 1.75 -38.70 -21.03
C SER A 380 0.29 -38.52 -21.52
N GLN A 381 -0.46 -37.59 -20.93
CA GLN A 381 -1.84 -37.30 -21.33
C GLN A 381 -1.93 -36.27 -22.47
N PHE A 382 -0.82 -35.64 -22.87
CA PHE A 382 -0.82 -34.62 -23.92
C PHE A 382 -0.34 -35.17 -25.27
N ASN A 383 -1.01 -34.76 -26.35
CA ASN A 383 -0.81 -35.28 -27.71
C ASN A 383 -0.08 -34.28 -28.65
N PHE A 384 0.84 -33.47 -28.11
CA PHE A 384 1.60 -32.46 -28.86
C PHE A 384 3.08 -32.47 -28.47
N GLU A 385 3.97 -31.90 -29.29
CA GLU A 385 5.44 -32.03 -29.11
C GLU A 385 6.02 -31.15 -27.98
N ASN A 386 5.47 -29.95 -27.76
CA ASN A 386 6.02 -28.98 -26.80
C ASN A 386 5.50 -29.16 -25.36
N VAL A 387 5.31 -30.41 -24.91
CA VAL A 387 4.72 -30.69 -23.57
C VAL A 387 5.59 -30.15 -22.45
N ASP A 388 6.91 -30.28 -22.56
CA ASP A 388 7.84 -29.89 -21.49
C ASP A 388 7.74 -28.39 -21.17
N GLU A 389 7.77 -27.53 -22.20
CA GLU A 389 7.64 -26.07 -22.04
C GLU A 389 6.29 -25.67 -21.41
N ILE A 390 5.20 -26.35 -21.80
CA ILE A 390 3.86 -26.08 -21.26
C ILE A 390 3.77 -26.53 -19.80
N MET A 391 4.45 -27.63 -19.43
CA MET A 391 4.53 -28.09 -18.05
C MET A 391 5.34 -27.16 -17.15
N GLU A 392 6.44 -26.61 -17.64
CA GLU A 392 7.20 -25.58 -16.92
C GLU A 392 6.31 -24.37 -16.59
N LYS A 393 5.60 -23.83 -17.59
CA LYS A 393 4.65 -22.71 -17.38
C LYS A 393 3.50 -23.08 -16.45
N LEU A 394 3.01 -24.32 -16.48
CA LEU A 394 1.96 -24.78 -15.57
C LEU A 394 2.46 -24.89 -14.13
N VAL A 395 3.70 -25.36 -13.92
CA VAL A 395 4.34 -25.41 -12.60
C VAL A 395 4.50 -23.99 -12.05
N GLU A 396 5.02 -23.06 -12.84
CA GLU A 396 5.15 -21.63 -12.47
C GLU A 396 3.78 -20.98 -12.17
N PHE A 397 2.72 -21.41 -12.86
CA PHE A 397 1.36 -20.95 -12.57
C PHE A 397 0.85 -21.48 -11.22
N CYS A 398 1.20 -22.70 -10.84
CA CYS A 398 0.72 -23.35 -9.61
C CYS A 398 1.57 -23.05 -8.38
N GLU A 399 2.85 -22.71 -8.55
CA GLU A 399 3.78 -22.41 -7.46
C GLU A 399 4.53 -21.12 -7.73
N ILE A 400 4.22 -20.11 -6.91
CA ILE A 400 4.83 -18.80 -6.98
C ILE A 400 5.89 -18.71 -5.88
N VAL A 401 7.11 -18.36 -6.27
CA VAL A 401 8.23 -18.19 -5.35
C VAL A 401 8.44 -16.69 -5.11
N PRO A 402 8.16 -16.16 -3.90
CA PRO A 402 8.42 -14.77 -3.59
C PRO A 402 9.89 -14.53 -3.25
N SER A 403 10.41 -13.33 -3.55
CA SER A 403 11.72 -12.89 -3.08
C SER A 403 11.57 -12.11 -1.76
N LEU A 404 11.72 -12.81 -0.63
CA LEU A 404 11.57 -12.24 0.72
C LEU A 404 12.94 -11.91 1.36
N PRO A 405 13.01 -10.96 2.31
CA PRO A 405 14.23 -10.73 3.09
C PRO A 405 14.72 -12.02 3.78
N ASN A 406 16.00 -12.36 3.60
CA ASN A 406 16.55 -13.61 4.15
C ASN A 406 16.76 -13.52 5.66
N LEU A 407 15.94 -14.23 6.45
CA LEU A 407 16.03 -14.28 7.92
C LEU A 407 17.42 -14.70 8.43
N SER A 408 18.10 -15.62 7.72
CA SER A 408 19.39 -16.18 8.16
C SER A 408 20.57 -15.20 8.06
N GLU A 409 20.43 -14.15 7.25
CA GLU A 409 21.45 -13.12 7.03
C GLU A 409 21.32 -11.95 8.01
N LYS A 410 20.26 -11.93 8.82
CA LYS A 410 19.93 -10.80 9.70
C LYS A 410 20.34 -11.02 11.15
N LYS A 411 20.75 -9.94 11.80
CA LYS A 411 21.03 -9.85 13.23
C LYS A 411 19.75 -9.43 13.94
N TYR A 412 19.23 -10.29 14.80
CA TYR A 412 18.05 -9.97 15.60
C TYR A 412 18.42 -9.00 16.73
N VAL A 413 17.69 -7.90 16.81
CA VAL A 413 17.75 -6.93 17.90
C VAL A 413 16.43 -7.03 18.66
N GLU A 414 16.53 -7.33 19.95
CA GLU A 414 15.35 -7.44 20.81
C GLU A 414 14.64 -6.08 20.94
N SER A 415 13.32 -6.09 20.77
CA SER A 415 12.47 -4.93 20.96
C SER A 415 11.18 -5.36 21.67
N LYS A 416 10.63 -4.47 22.49
CA LYS A 416 9.36 -4.74 23.17
C LYS A 416 8.25 -4.81 22.14
N LYS A 417 7.60 -5.98 21.99
CA LYS A 417 6.46 -6.12 21.06
C LYS A 417 5.30 -5.19 21.41
N ILE A 418 4.57 -4.76 20.40
CA ILE A 418 3.32 -4.00 20.58
C ILE A 418 2.19 -5.00 20.83
N ASP A 419 1.71 -5.06 22.07
CA ASP A 419 0.75 -6.05 22.57
C ASP A 419 -0.67 -5.46 22.73
N ILE A 420 -1.14 -4.75 21.71
CA ILE A 420 -2.52 -4.24 21.67
C ILE A 420 -3.48 -5.40 21.37
N LYS A 421 -4.60 -5.48 22.11
CA LYS A 421 -5.59 -6.55 22.00
C LYS A 421 -6.92 -6.07 21.42
N ILE A 422 -7.60 -6.99 20.73
CA ILE A 422 -9.01 -6.81 20.37
C ILE A 422 -9.82 -6.56 21.63
N GLY A 423 -10.77 -5.63 21.56
CA GLY A 423 -11.63 -5.25 22.67
C GLY A 423 -11.10 -4.09 23.51
N MET A 424 -9.82 -3.72 23.39
CA MET A 424 -9.33 -2.46 23.95
C MET A 424 -10.03 -1.27 23.30
N THR A 425 -10.32 -0.26 24.09
CA THR A 425 -10.80 1.05 23.64
C THR A 425 -9.66 1.86 23.02
N ARG A 426 -10.02 2.88 22.23
CA ARG A 426 -9.06 3.84 21.69
C ARG A 426 -8.15 4.44 22.78
N GLU A 427 -8.72 4.84 23.91
CA GLU A 427 -7.98 5.47 25.00
C GLU A 427 -7.03 4.49 25.69
N GLU A 428 -7.46 3.25 25.94
CA GLU A 428 -6.59 2.20 26.49
C GLU A 428 -5.40 1.92 25.55
N ILE A 429 -5.63 1.94 24.24
CA ILE A 429 -4.58 1.74 23.24
C ILE A 429 -3.57 2.89 23.27
N ILE A 430 -4.03 4.14 23.26
CA ILE A 430 -3.16 5.32 23.32
C ILE A 430 -2.34 5.31 24.61
N ASN A 431 -2.97 5.03 25.76
CA ASN A 431 -2.29 4.96 27.06
C ASN A 431 -1.24 3.83 27.08
N TYR A 432 -1.56 2.67 26.51
CA TYR A 432 -0.60 1.57 26.39
C TYR A 432 0.59 1.96 25.51
N LEU A 433 0.33 2.52 24.32
CA LEU A 433 1.39 2.95 23.40
C LEU A 433 2.27 4.01 24.04
N GLU A 434 1.69 4.97 24.76
CA GLU A 434 2.42 5.99 25.51
C GLU A 434 3.36 5.36 26.55
N SER A 435 2.90 4.33 27.27
CA SER A 435 3.68 3.67 28.32
C SER A 435 4.90 2.89 27.83
N ILE A 436 4.98 2.56 26.53
CA ILE A 436 6.07 1.75 25.97
C ILE A 436 7.03 2.55 25.07
N ARG A 437 6.83 3.88 24.93
CA ARG A 437 7.61 4.72 23.99
C ARG A 437 9.12 4.71 24.24
N GLU A 438 9.56 4.48 25.46
CA GLU A 438 10.99 4.41 25.79
C GLU A 438 11.63 3.05 25.42
N GLU A 439 10.81 2.02 25.23
CA GLU A 439 11.22 0.64 24.97
C GLU A 439 10.90 0.18 23.54
N ASN A 440 10.09 0.94 22.79
CA ASN A 440 9.70 0.65 21.42
C ASN A 440 9.68 1.94 20.57
N ILE A 441 10.61 2.02 19.61
CA ILE A 441 10.76 3.17 18.71
C ILE A 441 9.55 3.36 17.78
N THR A 442 8.93 2.29 17.30
CA THR A 442 7.73 2.35 16.45
C THR A 442 6.55 2.98 17.20
N ALA A 443 6.39 2.64 18.49
CA ALA A 443 5.39 3.26 19.35
C ALA A 443 5.69 4.74 19.58
N ASP A 444 6.96 5.13 19.77
CA ASP A 444 7.33 6.55 19.89
C ASP A 444 7.04 7.33 18.60
N LEU A 445 7.51 6.83 17.46
CA LEU A 445 7.30 7.42 16.13
C LEU A 445 5.82 7.53 15.76
N ALA A 446 4.95 6.64 16.27
CA ALA A 446 3.51 6.74 16.06
C ALA A 446 2.91 8.05 16.60
N PHE A 447 3.42 8.60 17.71
CA PHE A 447 2.97 9.91 18.23
C PHE A 447 3.44 11.06 17.35
N TYR A 448 4.59 10.93 16.69
CA TYR A 448 5.05 11.89 15.69
C TYR A 448 4.17 11.80 14.43
N ALA A 449 3.92 10.60 13.89
CA ALA A 449 2.99 10.41 12.76
C ALA A 449 1.57 10.87 13.08
N PHE A 450 1.13 10.72 14.32
CA PHE A 450 -0.16 11.23 14.80
C PHE A 450 -0.16 12.75 15.06
N ARG A 451 1.04 13.32 15.18
CA ARG A 451 1.33 14.75 15.36
C ARG A 451 0.72 15.36 16.61
N ASP A 452 0.63 14.61 17.71
CA ASP A 452 0.17 15.17 18.99
C ASP A 452 1.28 15.93 19.70
N MET A 453 1.31 17.25 19.47
CA MET A 453 2.31 18.17 20.01
C MET A 453 2.26 18.31 21.54
N SER A 454 1.24 17.78 22.22
CA SER A 454 1.23 17.70 23.68
C SER A 454 2.14 16.57 24.22
N LYS A 455 2.47 15.61 23.36
CA LYS A 455 3.20 14.38 23.71
C LYS A 455 4.57 14.26 23.04
N VAL A 456 4.90 15.13 22.09
CA VAL A 456 6.15 15.05 21.32
C VAL A 456 6.98 16.32 21.40
N ASP A 457 8.26 16.19 21.05
CA ASP A 457 9.11 17.34 20.80
C ASP A 457 8.69 18.03 19.48
N TYR A 458 8.71 19.36 19.45
CA TYR A 458 8.30 20.13 18.27
C TYR A 458 9.39 20.16 17.18
N THR A 459 10.66 19.95 17.53
CA THR A 459 11.82 20.09 16.62
C THR A 459 11.66 19.25 15.35
N PRO A 460 11.26 17.97 15.41
CA PRO A 460 11.01 17.17 14.21
C PRO A 460 9.88 17.72 13.33
N PHE A 461 8.80 18.23 13.93
CA PHE A 461 7.69 18.84 13.18
C PHE A 461 8.13 20.12 12.47
N ILE A 462 8.92 20.96 13.14
CA ILE A 462 9.43 22.21 12.57
C ILE A 462 10.40 21.96 11.42
N LYS A 463 11.36 21.03 11.60
CA LYS A 463 12.26 20.60 10.53
C LYS A 463 11.47 20.10 9.32
N ALA A 464 10.51 19.20 9.57
CA ALA A 464 9.64 18.66 8.54
C ALA A 464 8.83 19.76 7.82
N ASN A 465 8.31 20.73 8.57
CA ASN A 465 7.52 21.83 8.02
C ASN A 465 8.34 22.70 7.07
N PHE A 466 9.56 23.07 7.45
CA PHE A 466 10.37 24.02 6.68
C PHE A 466 11.24 23.42 5.57
N GLU A 467 11.52 22.12 5.62
CA GLU A 467 12.37 21.48 4.60
C GLU A 467 11.59 20.69 3.53
N ARG A 468 10.35 20.27 3.84
CA ARG A 468 9.63 19.21 3.12
C ARG A 468 8.17 19.55 2.79
N ASN A 469 7.94 20.83 2.52
CA ASN A 469 6.67 21.37 2.04
C ASN A 469 6.87 22.21 0.77
N PRO A 470 7.21 21.57 -0.37
CA PRO A 470 7.52 22.28 -1.62
C PRO A 470 6.29 22.92 -2.28
N VAL A 471 5.08 22.43 -2.06
CA VAL A 471 3.87 22.93 -2.76
C VAL A 471 3.55 24.35 -2.33
N SER A 472 3.55 24.62 -1.03
CA SER A 472 3.31 25.94 -0.47
C SER A 472 4.29 26.98 -1.00
N ILE A 473 5.55 26.58 -1.24
CA ILE A 473 6.59 27.43 -1.83
C ILE A 473 6.34 27.66 -3.32
N ASP A 474 6.27 26.59 -4.10
CA ASP A 474 6.16 26.66 -5.56
C ASP A 474 4.88 27.37 -5.99
N ARG A 475 3.75 27.01 -5.39
CA ARG A 475 2.44 27.54 -5.77
C ARG A 475 2.22 28.99 -5.35
N THR A 476 3.05 29.55 -4.47
CA THR A 476 2.97 30.95 -4.05
C THR A 476 4.15 31.79 -4.51
N ASN A 477 5.04 31.25 -5.35
CA ASN A 477 6.25 31.94 -5.83
C ASN A 477 5.97 33.29 -6.51
N HIS A 478 4.79 33.45 -7.11
CA HIS A 478 4.34 34.63 -7.84
C HIS A 478 3.66 35.69 -6.96
N LEU A 479 3.45 35.41 -5.66
CA LEU A 479 2.80 36.31 -4.70
C LEU A 479 3.82 36.88 -3.72
N ASP A 480 3.69 38.15 -3.33
CA ASP A 480 4.43 38.67 -2.17
C ASP A 480 3.84 38.18 -0.83
N ILE A 481 4.56 38.42 0.27
CA ILE A 481 4.16 37.93 1.61
C ILE A 481 2.79 38.49 2.05
N ASN A 482 2.47 39.74 1.70
CA ASN A 482 1.17 40.35 2.03
C ASN A 482 0.01 39.68 1.28
N ASN A 483 0.20 39.40 -0.02
CA ASN A 483 -0.80 38.70 -0.82
C ASN A 483 -0.99 37.25 -0.36
N ILE A 484 0.08 36.58 0.08
CA ILE A 484 -0.03 35.24 0.69
C ILE A 484 -0.80 35.32 2.01
N TYR A 485 -0.51 36.31 2.85
CA TYR A 485 -1.24 36.53 4.09
C TYR A 485 -2.75 36.71 3.85
N GLU A 486 -3.14 37.55 2.88
CA GLU A 486 -4.55 37.74 2.54
C GLU A 486 -5.18 36.46 1.94
N MET A 487 -4.45 35.68 1.14
CA MET A 487 -4.91 34.36 0.68
C MET A 487 -5.18 33.42 1.87
N LEU A 488 -4.26 33.32 2.83
CA LEU A 488 -4.40 32.44 4.00
C LEU A 488 -5.55 32.88 4.93
N LYS A 489 -5.81 34.18 5.04
CA LYS A 489 -6.96 34.69 5.80
C LYS A 489 -8.30 34.28 5.17
N ASN A 490 -8.35 34.21 3.85
CA ASN A 490 -9.56 33.83 3.11
C ASN A 490 -9.82 32.31 3.11
N MET A 491 -8.82 31.50 3.45
CA MET A 491 -9.01 30.05 3.65
C MET A 491 -9.84 29.76 4.90
N GLU A 492 -10.55 28.63 4.90
CA GLU A 492 -11.32 28.17 6.06
C GLU A 492 -10.40 28.02 7.29
N ASN A 493 -10.78 28.61 8.43
CA ASN A 493 -9.98 28.59 9.64
C ASN A 493 -10.20 27.32 10.48
N MET A 494 -9.95 26.17 9.85
CA MET A 494 -10.18 24.85 10.40
C MET A 494 -9.13 23.87 9.90
N SER A 495 -8.33 23.35 10.83
CA SER A 495 -7.37 22.29 10.58
C SER A 495 -8.05 21.00 10.09
N ILE A 496 -7.31 20.20 9.31
CA ILE A 496 -7.70 18.83 8.96
C ILE A 496 -7.57 17.86 10.15
N TYR A 497 -6.83 18.27 11.18
CA TYR A 497 -6.70 17.57 12.45
C TYR A 497 -7.63 18.20 13.48
N LYS A 498 -8.65 17.47 13.95
CA LYS A 498 -9.69 18.04 14.83
C LYS A 498 -9.18 18.38 16.22
N GLU A 499 -8.28 17.58 16.78
CA GLU A 499 -7.81 17.76 18.16
C GLU A 499 -6.93 19.01 18.34
N GLU A 500 -6.95 19.57 19.55
CA GLU A 500 -6.35 20.88 19.87
C GLU A 500 -4.82 20.91 19.75
N TYR A 501 -4.16 19.76 19.82
CA TYR A 501 -2.70 19.63 19.85
C TYR A 501 -2.12 19.02 18.58
N ARG A 502 -2.95 18.72 17.59
CA ARG A 502 -2.52 18.08 16.33
C ARG A 502 -2.44 19.11 15.21
N LEU A 503 -1.41 19.03 14.39
CA LEU A 503 -1.10 20.09 13.41
C LEU A 503 -0.95 19.58 11.98
N ALA A 504 -1.48 20.39 11.06
CA ALA A 504 -1.24 20.29 9.63
C ALA A 504 0.09 20.96 9.23
N GLN A 505 0.74 20.42 8.21
CA GLN A 505 1.91 21.04 7.57
C GLN A 505 1.49 22.06 6.51
N ALA A 506 2.42 22.92 6.10
CA ALA A 506 2.15 23.98 5.11
C ALA A 506 1.52 23.46 3.79
N ASP A 507 1.98 22.33 3.26
CA ASP A 507 1.42 21.80 2.01
C ASP A 507 0.01 21.23 2.19
N GLU A 508 -0.32 20.67 3.35
CA GLU A 508 -1.68 20.24 3.66
C GLU A 508 -2.62 21.45 3.74
N VAL A 509 -2.16 22.56 4.35
CA VAL A 509 -2.93 23.81 4.38
C VAL A 509 -3.20 24.33 2.97
N TYR A 510 -2.19 24.29 2.08
CA TYR A 510 -2.37 24.67 0.68
C TYR A 510 -3.39 23.76 -0.02
N ASN A 511 -3.13 22.44 0.01
CA ASN A 511 -3.83 21.46 -0.81
C ASN A 511 -5.30 21.32 -0.48
N PHE A 512 -5.64 21.45 0.80
CA PHE A 512 -7.02 21.33 1.28
C PHE A 512 -7.68 22.68 1.50
N TYR A 513 -6.99 23.78 1.17
CA TYR A 513 -7.44 25.17 1.25
C TYR A 513 -8.05 25.54 2.62
N ARG A 514 -7.47 24.99 3.68
CA ARG A 514 -7.96 25.14 5.06
C ARG A 514 -6.84 24.89 6.06
N GLY A 515 -6.89 25.57 7.19
CA GLY A 515 -5.93 25.39 8.27
C GLY A 515 -6.30 26.23 9.48
N ASP A 516 -5.87 25.80 10.65
CA ASP A 516 -5.91 26.65 11.83
C ASP A 516 -4.96 27.85 11.68
N GLY A 517 -5.20 28.94 12.42
CA GLY A 517 -4.37 30.13 12.38
C GLY A 517 -2.88 29.89 12.66
N PHE A 518 -2.54 28.94 13.54
CA PHE A 518 -1.14 28.59 13.78
C PHE A 518 -0.51 27.86 12.58
N GLU A 519 -1.26 26.98 11.93
CA GLU A 519 -0.81 26.25 10.74
C GLU A 519 -0.62 27.20 9.54
N LYS A 520 -1.53 28.17 9.37
CA LYS A 520 -1.41 29.26 8.39
C LYS A 520 -0.22 30.16 8.67
N LEU A 521 0.08 30.43 9.93
CA LEU A 521 1.28 31.17 10.31
C LEU A 521 2.55 30.41 9.92
N LEU A 522 2.61 29.10 10.21
CA LEU A 522 3.73 28.25 9.82
C LEU A 522 3.89 28.11 8.31
N PHE A 523 2.78 28.12 7.56
CA PHE A 523 2.81 28.25 6.11
C PHE A 523 3.52 29.53 5.69
N LEU A 524 3.09 30.68 6.22
CA LEU A 524 3.64 31.98 5.81
C LEU A 524 5.13 32.06 6.14
N LEU A 525 5.51 31.56 7.32
CA LEU A 525 6.90 31.50 7.74
C LEU A 525 7.73 30.53 6.88
N ASN A 526 7.18 29.38 6.48
CA ASN A 526 7.85 28.45 5.56
C ASN A 526 8.24 29.16 4.25
N VAL A 527 7.29 29.87 3.64
CA VAL A 527 7.55 30.61 2.41
C VAL A 527 8.56 31.73 2.62
N ALA A 528 8.46 32.47 3.73
CA ALA A 528 9.39 33.56 4.03
C ALA A 528 10.82 33.06 4.24
N LEU A 529 11.03 32.00 5.03
CA LEU A 529 12.34 31.38 5.27
C LEU A 529 12.95 30.78 4.00
N ASN A 530 12.11 30.24 3.10
CA ASN A 530 12.60 29.72 1.83
C ASN A 530 13.09 30.84 0.88
N ARG A 531 12.45 32.02 0.93
CA ARG A 531 12.87 33.20 0.14
C ARG A 531 14.13 33.85 0.68
N ASP A 532 14.27 33.92 1.99
CA ASP A 532 15.46 34.42 2.68
C ASP A 532 15.61 33.71 4.03
N ASN A 533 16.64 32.88 4.15
CA ASN A 533 16.91 32.11 5.36
C ASN A 533 17.51 32.95 6.51
N ASN A 534 17.82 34.24 6.28
CA ASN A 534 18.38 35.14 7.27
C ASN A 534 17.34 36.09 7.88
N ILE A 535 16.06 35.95 7.53
CA ILE A 535 15.01 36.79 8.10
C ILE A 535 14.98 36.65 9.62
N LYS A 536 14.81 37.78 10.29
CA LYS A 536 14.55 37.81 11.73
C LYS A 536 13.06 37.89 11.94
N TYR A 537 12.56 37.03 12.81
CA TYR A 537 11.14 36.97 13.08
C TYR A 537 10.84 36.67 14.56
N ASN A 538 9.69 37.14 15.01
CA ASN A 538 9.14 36.79 16.30
C ASN A 538 7.74 36.18 16.15
N ILE A 539 7.44 35.20 17.00
CA ILE A 539 6.11 34.59 17.07
C ILE A 539 5.61 34.77 18.49
N SER A 540 4.41 35.30 18.63
CA SER A 540 3.74 35.50 19.92
C SER A 540 2.29 35.07 19.87
N LEU A 541 1.75 34.69 21.04
CA LEU A 541 0.34 34.39 21.25
C LEU A 541 -0.23 35.40 22.24
N ASN A 542 -1.34 36.04 21.88
CA ASN A 542 -2.12 36.88 22.77
C ASN A 542 -3.60 36.46 22.70
N GLY A 543 -4.08 35.82 23.77
CA GLY A 543 -5.40 35.18 23.77
C GLY A 543 -5.46 34.07 22.71
N ASP A 544 -6.38 34.21 21.76
CA ASP A 544 -6.55 33.31 20.61
C ASP A 544 -5.92 33.84 19.31
N ILE A 545 -5.10 34.90 19.38
CA ILE A 545 -4.43 35.50 18.23
C ILE A 545 -2.96 35.15 18.26
N VAL A 546 -2.50 34.42 17.23
CA VAL A 546 -1.09 34.20 16.98
C VAL A 546 -0.57 35.22 15.98
N THR A 547 0.58 35.81 16.28
CA THR A 547 1.22 36.87 15.49
C THR A 547 2.59 36.41 15.02
N LEU A 548 2.87 36.58 13.73
CA LEU A 548 4.20 36.50 13.14
C LEU A 548 4.66 37.92 12.79
N ASP A 549 5.72 38.37 13.44
CA ASP A 549 6.38 39.66 13.18
C ASP A 549 7.69 39.39 12.43
N ILE A 550 7.76 39.76 11.15
CA ILE A 550 8.98 39.62 10.34
C ILE A 550 9.63 41.00 10.23
N GLU A 551 10.87 41.11 10.69
CA GLU A 551 11.61 42.37 10.71
C GLU A 551 11.66 42.98 9.30
N ASN A 552 11.30 44.27 9.20
CA ASN A 552 11.23 45.03 7.94
C ASN A 552 10.21 44.54 6.89
N GLN A 553 9.31 43.60 7.22
CA GLN A 553 8.22 43.18 6.33
C GLN A 553 6.83 43.47 6.90
N GLY A 554 6.58 43.18 8.18
CA GLY A 554 5.30 43.46 8.81
C GLY A 554 4.87 42.43 9.86
N LYS A 555 3.67 42.67 10.40
CA LYS A 555 3.00 41.81 11.38
C LYS A 555 1.80 41.12 10.76
N TYR A 556 1.72 39.82 10.96
CA TYR A 556 0.71 38.94 10.37
C TYR A 556 -0.01 38.19 11.48
N GLU A 557 -1.31 38.43 11.61
CA GLU A 557 -2.13 37.90 12.71
C GLU A 557 -3.15 36.89 12.22
N PHE A 558 -3.28 35.78 12.94
CA PHE A 558 -4.28 34.75 12.70
C PHE A 558 -4.96 34.33 14.00
N LYS A 559 -6.25 34.01 13.93
CA LYS A 559 -6.97 33.41 15.05
C LYS A 559 -6.71 31.91 15.08
N THR A 560 -6.26 31.38 16.22
CA THR A 560 -5.96 29.96 16.43
C THR A 560 -6.84 29.35 17.51
N ALA A 561 -7.29 28.12 17.28
CA ALA A 561 -7.91 27.26 18.28
C ALA A 561 -6.95 26.18 18.81
N LYS A 562 -5.72 26.09 18.27
CA LYS A 562 -4.72 25.12 18.68
C LYS A 562 -4.07 25.53 19.99
N LYS A 563 -3.84 24.55 20.86
CA LYS A 563 -3.20 24.76 22.15
C LYS A 563 -1.71 24.47 22.02
N ILE A 564 -0.95 25.49 21.62
CA ILE A 564 0.50 25.37 21.41
C ILE A 564 1.25 25.83 22.66
N ASP A 565 2.27 25.06 23.03
CA ASP A 565 3.25 25.47 24.04
C ASP A 565 4.26 26.42 23.37
N PHE A 566 3.95 27.72 23.38
CA PHE A 566 4.79 28.73 22.72
C PHE A 566 6.16 28.93 23.37
N GLU A 567 6.34 28.55 24.65
CA GLU A 567 7.66 28.56 25.28
C GLU A 567 8.55 27.49 24.65
N LYS A 568 8.05 26.25 24.55
CA LYS A 568 8.77 25.17 23.87
C LYS A 568 9.03 25.50 22.41
N PHE A 569 8.02 25.99 21.70
CA PHE A 569 8.15 26.34 20.29
C PHE A 569 9.21 27.42 20.05
N ASN A 570 9.24 28.49 20.85
CA ASN A 570 10.19 29.58 20.67
C ASN A 570 11.65 29.19 20.99
N ASN A 571 11.86 28.15 21.79
CA ASN A 571 13.20 27.66 22.13
C ASN A 571 13.86 26.84 21.01
N ILE A 572 13.15 26.54 19.92
CA ILE A 572 13.65 25.76 18.77
C ILE A 572 14.34 26.65 17.73
N LYS A 573 14.18 27.98 17.84
CA LYS A 573 14.64 28.98 16.86
C LYS A 573 16.15 28.95 16.59
#